data_AF-A0A920NVR9-F1
#
_entry.id   AF-A0A920NVR9-F1
#
_cell.length_a   1.000
_cell.length_b   1.000
_cell.length_c   1.000
_cell.angle_alpha   90.00
_cell.angle_beta   90.00
_cell.angle_gamma   90.00
#
_symmetry.space_group_name_H-M   'P 1'
#
loop_
_entity.id
_entity.type
_entity.pdbx_description
1 polymer ?
#
loop_
_entity_poly.entity_id
_entity_poly.type
_entity_poly.pdbx_seq_one_letter_code
_entity_poly.pdbx_strand_id
1 'polypeptide(L)'
;MFAREAQVYLLEIETLTKEGYKRMAAAYEFYVSGLEESLSNNSYIAGKDLTIADISFVCDFAQFLREGHYQEILKNKGLDLISKNGPKNNPKVYSHLLDLSGREEFSSVMGTYLDWYKKE
;
A
#
# COMPACT_ATOMS: atom_id res chain seq x y z
N MET A 1 7.95 -9.40 -4.81
CA MET A 1 7.42 -9.03 -6.13
C MET A 1 6.75 -7.66 -6.09
N PHE A 2 5.75 -7.44 -5.23
CA PHE A 2 5.06 -6.15 -5.05
C PHE A 2 5.99 -4.93 -4.91
N ALA A 3 6.92 -4.93 -3.95
CA ALA A 3 7.78 -3.78 -3.67
C ALA A 3 8.57 -3.28 -4.91
N ARG A 4 9.04 -4.21 -5.74
CA ARG A 4 9.74 -3.88 -7.00
C ARG A 4 8.80 -3.20 -7.99
N GLU A 5 7.60 -3.75 -8.18
CA GLU A 5 6.62 -3.16 -9.11
C GLU A 5 6.17 -1.77 -8.62
N ALA A 6 5.99 -1.60 -7.30
CA ALA A 6 5.65 -0.32 -6.69
C ALA A 6 6.74 0.73 -6.92
N GLN A 7 8.01 0.36 -6.78
CA GLN A 7 9.13 1.24 -7.05
C GLN A 7 9.19 1.67 -8.52
N VAL A 8 9.05 0.73 -9.46
CA VAL A 8 9.04 1.05 -10.90
C VAL A 8 7.86 1.98 -11.22
N TYR A 9 6.67 1.67 -10.72
CA TYR A 9 5.47 2.48 -10.92
C TYR A 9 5.63 3.93 -10.42
N LEU A 10 6.15 4.11 -9.20
CA LEU A 10 6.35 5.45 -8.62
C LEU A 10 7.46 6.23 -9.33
N LEU A 11 8.55 5.56 -9.74
CA LEU A 11 9.65 6.21 -10.48
C LEU A 11 9.25 6.61 -11.89
N GLU A 12 8.41 5.80 -12.54
CA GLU A 12 7.95 6.04 -13.91
C GLU A 12 6.66 6.87 -13.95
N ILE A 13 6.17 7.42 -12.83
CA ILE A 13 4.82 8.02 -12.74
C ILE A 13 4.58 9.11 -13.79
N GLU A 14 5.59 9.92 -14.12
CA GLU A 14 5.50 10.97 -15.14
C GLU A 14 5.47 10.41 -16.57
N THR A 15 6.17 9.31 -16.82
CA THR A 15 6.24 8.61 -18.12
C THR A 15 5.39 7.35 -18.15
N LEU A 16 4.44 7.21 -17.20
CA LEU A 16 3.74 5.96 -16.96
C LEU A 16 2.94 5.52 -18.18
N THR A 17 3.18 4.28 -18.59
CA THR A 17 2.45 3.63 -19.67
C THR A 17 1.23 2.88 -19.12
N LYS A 18 0.23 2.62 -19.99
CA LYS A 18 -0.94 1.80 -19.61
C LYS A 18 -0.54 0.40 -19.15
N GLU A 19 0.48 -0.19 -19.76
CA GLU A 19 0.98 -1.50 -19.36
C GLU A 19 1.73 -1.44 -18.02
N GLY A 20 2.50 -0.37 -17.76
CA GLY A 20 3.08 -0.10 -16.44
C GLY A 20 2.02 -0.03 -15.35
N TYR A 21 0.95 0.72 -15.60
CA TYR A 21 -0.19 0.84 -14.69
C TYR A 21 -0.86 -0.52 -14.42
N LYS A 22 -1.18 -1.29 -15.49
CA LYS A 22 -1.81 -2.62 -15.35
C LYS A 22 -0.94 -3.61 -14.58
N ARG A 23 0.37 -3.62 -14.83
CA ARG A 23 1.31 -4.48 -14.09
C ARG A 23 1.28 -4.15 -12.60
N MET A 24 1.33 -2.87 -12.25
CA MET A 24 1.25 -2.46 -10.85
C MET A 24 -0.12 -2.80 -10.24
N ALA A 25 -1.22 -2.57 -10.96
CA ALA A 25 -2.56 -2.90 -10.49
C ALA A 25 -2.72 -4.40 -10.20
N ALA A 26 -2.22 -5.27 -11.09
CA ALA A 26 -2.24 -6.72 -10.86
C ALA A 26 -1.35 -7.14 -9.69
N ALA A 27 -0.17 -6.52 -9.54
CA ALA A 27 0.71 -6.78 -8.40
C ALA A 27 0.09 -6.33 -7.07
N TYR A 28 -0.58 -5.18 -7.06
CA TYR A 28 -1.35 -4.68 -5.93
C TYR A 28 -2.45 -5.67 -5.57
N GLU A 29 -3.32 -6.03 -6.51
CA GLU A 29 -4.47 -6.92 -6.28
C GLU A 29 -4.02 -8.27 -5.71
N PHE A 30 -3.00 -8.90 -6.31
CA PHE A 30 -2.45 -10.15 -5.81
C PHE A 30 -1.91 -10.02 -4.38
N TYR A 31 -1.17 -8.94 -4.11
CA TYR A 31 -0.54 -8.71 -2.81
C TYR A 31 -1.57 -8.48 -1.71
N VAL A 32 -2.50 -7.53 -1.91
CA VAL A 32 -3.51 -7.19 -0.90
C VAL A 32 -4.51 -8.33 -0.68
N SER A 33 -4.86 -9.09 -1.71
CA SER A 33 -5.75 -10.26 -1.56
C SER A 33 -5.11 -11.34 -0.70
N GLY A 34 -3.81 -11.62 -0.88
CA GLY A 34 -3.09 -12.57 -0.04
C GLY A 34 -2.96 -12.12 1.41
N LEU A 35 -2.74 -10.81 1.63
CA LEU A 35 -2.69 -10.24 2.98
C LEU A 35 -4.06 -10.25 3.66
N GLU A 36 -5.12 -9.89 2.95
CA GLU A 36 -6.49 -9.88 3.46
C GLU A 36 -6.92 -11.30 3.89
N GLU A 37 -6.58 -12.33 3.11
CA GLU A 37 -6.81 -13.73 3.48
C GLU A 37 -6.01 -14.14 4.72
N SER A 38 -4.72 -13.77 4.79
CA SER A 38 -3.90 -14.10 5.95
C SER A 38 -4.43 -13.45 7.24
N LEU A 39 -4.69 -12.15 7.19
CA LEU A 39 -5.23 -11.36 8.30
C LEU A 39 -6.69 -11.71 8.63
N SER A 40 -7.37 -12.45 7.75
CA SER A 40 -8.68 -13.01 8.07
C SER A 40 -8.62 -14.16 9.06
N ASN A 41 -7.49 -14.85 9.12
CA ASN A 41 -7.29 -16.04 9.94
C ASN A 41 -6.29 -15.81 11.08
N ASN A 42 -5.55 -14.69 11.06
CA ASN A 42 -4.42 -14.42 11.94
C ASN A 42 -4.42 -12.96 12.44
N SER A 43 -3.75 -12.70 13.56
CA SER A 43 -3.60 -11.35 14.13
C SER A 43 -2.48 -10.53 13.45
N TYR A 44 -1.53 -11.21 12.83
CA TYR A 44 -0.41 -10.63 12.08
C TYR A 44 -0.21 -11.42 10.78
N ILE A 45 0.59 -10.88 9.85
CA ILE A 45 0.69 -11.41 8.48
C ILE A 45 1.20 -12.86 8.45
N ALA A 46 2.10 -13.23 9.37
CA ALA A 46 2.70 -14.56 9.42
C ALA A 46 2.25 -15.39 10.64
N GLY A 47 1.12 -15.04 11.27
CA GLY A 47 0.54 -15.80 12.39
C GLY A 47 0.09 -14.93 13.55
N LYS A 48 0.40 -15.36 14.78
CA LYS A 48 -0.12 -14.74 16.00
C LYS A 48 0.75 -13.63 16.57
N ASP A 49 1.99 -13.54 16.13
CA ASP A 49 2.99 -12.61 16.65
C ASP A 49 3.46 -11.65 15.56
N LEU A 50 3.87 -10.44 15.97
CA LEU A 50 4.49 -9.47 15.07
C LEU A 50 5.81 -10.03 14.54
N THR A 51 6.00 -10.02 13.22
CA THR A 51 7.23 -10.50 12.59
C THR A 51 7.79 -9.51 11.59
N ILE A 52 8.94 -9.87 10.99
CA ILE A 52 9.51 -9.13 9.87
C ILE A 52 8.56 -9.02 8.66
N ALA A 53 7.55 -9.91 8.55
CA ALA A 53 6.55 -9.82 7.50
C ALA A 53 5.69 -8.55 7.65
N ASP A 54 5.27 -8.24 8.87
CA ASP A 54 4.49 -7.06 9.22
C ASP A 54 5.31 -5.78 9.06
N ILE A 55 6.56 -5.80 9.53
CA ILE A 55 7.48 -4.66 9.39
C ILE A 55 7.73 -4.36 7.91
N SER A 56 8.06 -5.39 7.11
CA SER A 56 8.28 -5.23 5.67
C SER A 56 7.02 -4.73 4.96
N PHE A 57 5.85 -5.24 5.33
CA PHE A 57 4.57 -4.79 4.81
C PHE A 57 4.34 -3.30 5.06
N VAL A 58 4.51 -2.82 6.30
CA VAL A 58 4.32 -1.40 6.62
C VAL A 58 5.24 -0.54 5.77
N CYS A 59 6.53 -0.89 5.67
CA CYS A 59 7.50 -0.16 4.88
C CYS A 59 7.13 -0.10 3.40
N ASP A 60 6.89 -1.26 2.78
CA ASP A 60 6.65 -1.34 1.34
C ASP A 60 5.29 -0.74 0.95
N PHE A 61 4.24 -1.02 1.75
CA PHE A 61 2.89 -0.59 1.43
C PHE A 61 2.68 0.89 1.71
N ALA A 62 3.23 1.43 2.81
CA ALA A 62 3.18 2.88 3.04
C ALA A 62 3.98 3.66 1.99
N GLN A 63 5.11 3.12 1.52
CA GLN A 63 5.84 3.74 0.41
C GLN A 63 5.01 3.74 -0.87
N PHE A 64 4.33 2.64 -1.20
CA PHE A 64 3.42 2.57 -2.34
C PHE A 64 2.28 3.60 -2.24
N LEU A 65 1.67 3.77 -1.06
CA LEU A 65 0.60 4.74 -0.83
C LEU A 65 1.04 6.19 -1.09
N ARG A 66 2.33 6.50 -1.24
CA ARG A 66 2.74 7.82 -1.73
C ARG A 66 2.24 8.14 -3.14
N GLU A 67 1.66 7.16 -3.85
CA GLU A 67 0.91 7.42 -5.09
C GLU A 67 -0.16 8.50 -4.95
N GLY A 68 -0.72 8.70 -3.75
CA GLY A 68 -1.68 9.77 -3.47
C GLY A 68 -1.16 11.18 -3.81
N HIS A 69 0.15 11.42 -3.67
CA HIS A 69 0.78 12.68 -4.05
C HIS A 69 0.79 12.94 -5.57
N TYR A 70 0.59 11.89 -6.37
CA TYR A 70 0.61 11.93 -7.83
C TYR A 70 -0.79 11.81 -8.44
N GLN A 71 -1.86 11.95 -7.65
CA GLN A 71 -3.23 11.82 -8.09
C GLN A 71 -3.55 12.70 -9.32
N GLU A 72 -3.09 13.95 -9.34
CA GLU A 72 -3.32 14.86 -10.48
C GLU A 72 -2.57 14.43 -11.74
N ILE A 73 -1.34 13.89 -11.61
CA ILE A 73 -0.57 13.35 -12.74
C ILE A 73 -1.29 12.13 -13.33
N LEU A 74 -1.83 11.25 -12.48
CA LEU A 74 -2.60 10.08 -12.92
C LEU A 74 -3.90 10.49 -13.62
N LYS A 75 -4.65 11.44 -13.05
CA LYS A 75 -5.88 11.96 -13.68
C LYS A 75 -5.62 12.57 -15.05
N ASN A 76 -4.53 13.35 -15.21
CA ASN A 76 -4.15 13.92 -16.51
C ASN A 76 -3.82 12.84 -17.57
N LYS A 77 -3.51 11.62 -17.14
CA LYS A 77 -3.30 10.45 -18.01
C LYS A 77 -4.57 9.59 -18.18
N GLY A 78 -5.70 10.00 -17.60
CA GLY A 78 -6.95 9.24 -17.60
C GLY A 78 -6.92 7.99 -16.71
N LEU A 79 -6.09 8.00 -15.66
CA LEU A 79 -5.94 6.92 -14.68
C LEU A 79 -6.38 7.38 -13.29
N ASP A 80 -6.74 6.43 -12.43
CA ASP A 80 -7.06 6.64 -11.01
C ASP A 80 -5.91 6.12 -10.12
N LEU A 81 -5.97 6.41 -8.82
CA LEU A 81 -5.10 5.74 -7.83
C LEU A 81 -5.40 4.24 -7.83
N ILE A 82 -4.37 3.40 -7.81
CA ILE A 82 -4.54 1.95 -7.74
C ILE A 82 -5.17 1.56 -6.39
N SER A 83 -4.81 2.28 -5.33
CA SER A 83 -5.29 2.09 -3.96
C SER A 83 -6.68 2.71 -3.69
N LYS A 84 -7.32 3.34 -4.67
CA LYS A 84 -8.54 4.16 -4.48
C LYS A 84 -9.66 3.44 -3.71
N ASN A 85 -9.89 2.17 -4.02
CA ASN A 85 -10.95 1.36 -3.38
C ASN A 85 -10.40 0.42 -2.29
N GLY A 86 -9.13 0.57 -1.90
CA GLY A 86 -8.43 -0.32 -1.00
C GLY A 86 -9.14 -0.58 0.34
N PRO A 87 -9.49 0.45 1.14
CA PRO A 87 -10.13 0.27 2.44
C PRO A 87 -11.47 -0.44 2.36
N LYS A 88 -12.21 -0.19 1.27
CA LYS A 88 -13.50 -0.83 1.04
C LYS A 88 -13.34 -2.30 0.68
N ASN A 89 -12.35 -2.63 -0.15
CA ASN A 89 -12.18 -3.97 -0.70
C ASN A 89 -11.33 -4.88 0.21
N ASN A 90 -10.38 -4.32 0.95
CA ASN A 90 -9.41 -5.02 1.79
C ASN A 90 -9.31 -4.36 3.17
N PRO A 91 -10.43 -4.28 3.93
CA PRO A 91 -10.47 -3.52 5.18
C PRO A 91 -9.47 -4.02 6.23
N LYS A 92 -9.15 -5.32 6.28
CA LYS A 92 -8.20 -5.84 7.28
C LYS A 92 -6.78 -5.42 6.98
N VAL A 93 -6.37 -5.41 5.72
CA VAL A 93 -5.06 -4.90 5.29
C VAL A 93 -4.87 -3.45 5.73
N TYR A 94 -5.86 -2.60 5.46
CA TYR A 94 -5.79 -1.18 5.78
C TYR A 94 -5.88 -0.91 7.29
N SER A 95 -6.73 -1.63 8.02
CA SER A 95 -6.76 -1.56 9.48
C SER A 95 -5.41 -1.95 10.07
N HIS A 96 -4.82 -3.06 9.62
CA HIS A 96 -3.52 -3.54 10.11
C HIS A 96 -2.40 -2.54 9.85
N LEU A 97 -2.37 -1.93 8.67
CA LEU A 97 -1.42 -0.86 8.36
C LEU A 97 -1.55 0.32 9.33
N LEU A 98 -2.77 0.81 9.55
CA LEU A 98 -3.03 1.97 10.41
C LEU A 98 -2.71 1.65 11.88
N ASP A 99 -3.10 0.47 12.35
CA ASP A 99 -2.85 0.00 13.71
C ASP A 99 -1.35 -0.10 13.99
N LEU A 100 -0.57 -0.70 13.07
CA LEU A 100 0.89 -0.76 13.21
C LEU A 100 1.52 0.62 13.12
N SER A 101 1.12 1.44 12.15
CA SER A 101 1.67 2.79 11.94
C SER A 101 1.37 3.76 13.09
N GLY A 102 0.39 3.44 13.95
CA GLY A 102 0.06 4.21 15.15
C GLY A 102 0.90 3.86 16.37
N ARG A 103 1.65 2.74 16.36
CA ARG A 103 2.53 2.34 17.48
C ARG A 103 3.81 3.16 17.45
N GLU A 104 4.38 3.46 18.63
CA GLU A 104 5.54 4.34 18.79
C GLU A 104 6.75 3.89 17.95
N GLU A 105 6.98 2.58 17.87
CA GLU A 105 8.10 1.98 17.15
C GLU A 105 8.01 2.21 15.63
N PHE A 106 6.79 2.36 15.10
CA PHE A 106 6.57 2.67 13.69
C PHE A 106 6.41 4.17 13.47
N SER A 107 5.60 4.86 14.29
CA SER A 107 5.30 6.28 14.09
C SER A 107 6.53 7.17 14.20
N SER A 108 7.51 6.79 15.05
CA SER A 108 8.78 7.51 15.19
C SER A 108 9.63 7.51 13.91
N VAL A 109 9.45 6.53 13.02
CA VAL A 109 10.17 6.41 11.75
C VAL A 109 9.31 6.84 10.57
N MET A 110 8.04 6.45 10.56
CA MET A 110 7.11 6.70 9.45
C MET A 110 6.71 8.17 9.33
N GLY A 111 6.82 8.96 10.40
CA GLY A 111 6.51 10.39 10.38
C GLY A 111 5.15 10.68 9.74
N THR A 112 5.16 11.50 8.68
CA THR A 112 3.95 11.98 7.99
C THR A 112 3.55 11.16 6.75
N TYR A 113 4.14 9.98 6.54
CA TYR A 113 3.97 9.19 5.30
C TYR A 113 2.50 8.90 4.94
N LEU A 114 1.67 8.67 5.96
CA LEU A 114 0.25 8.33 5.80
C LEU A 114 -0.69 9.51 6.06
N ASP A 115 -0.18 10.72 6.27
CA ASP A 115 -1.01 11.87 6.66
C ASP A 115 -2.00 12.28 5.58
N TRP A 116 -1.65 12.09 4.30
CA TRP A 116 -2.58 12.33 3.20
C TRP A 116 -3.75 11.33 3.22
N TYR A 117 -3.50 10.13 3.75
CA TYR A 117 -4.44 9.02 3.78
C TYR A 117 -5.36 9.06 5.01
N LYS A 118 -4.85 9.59 6.14
CA LYS A 118 -5.59 9.78 7.40
C LYS A 118 -6.57 10.96 7.37
N LYS A 119 -6.67 11.70 6.26
CA LYS A 119 -7.49 12.91 6.12
C LYS A 119 -8.94 12.67 5.67
N GLU A 120 -9.38 11.42 5.59
CA GLU A 120 -10.77 11.06 5.29
C GLU A 120 -11.58 10.70 6.54
#